data_AF-A0A7J4QNR7-F1
#
_entry.id   AF-A0A7J4QNR7-F1
#
_cell.length_a   1.000
_cell.length_b   1.000
_cell.length_c   1.000
_cell.angle_alpha   90.00
_cell.angle_beta   90.00
_cell.angle_gamma   90.00
#
_symmetry.space_group_name_H-M   'P 1'
#
loop_
_entity.id
_entity.type
_entity.pdbx_description
1 polymer ?
#
loop_
_entity_poly.entity_id
_entity_poly.type
_entity_poly.pdbx_seq_one_letter_code
_entity_poly.pdbx_strand_id
1 'polypeptide(L)' 'DFWAPWCGPCKALGPVLEQVAGEREITVAKVNTDTDSMHAARLGVRGIPA' A
#
# COMPACT_ATOMS: atom_id res chain seq x y z
N ASP A 1 -1.39 2.73 -0.17
CA ASP A 1 -0.84 1.44 0.27
C ASP A 1 0.14 0.95 -0.78
N PHE A 2 1.39 1.38 -0.67
CA PHE A 2 2.51 0.85 -1.43
C PHE A 2 3.03 -0.40 -0.73
N TRP A 3 2.98 -1.52 -1.45
CA TRP A 3 3.26 -2.83 -0.88
C TRP A 3 4.00 -3.73 -1.87
N ALA A 4 4.46 -4.88 -1.39
CA ALA A 4 5.02 -5.96 -2.20
C ALA A 4 4.75 -7.33 -1.55
N PRO A 5 4.68 -8.44 -2.31
CA PRO A 5 4.36 -9.78 -1.78
C PRO A 5 5.40 -10.33 -0.80
N TRP A 6 6.63 -9.82 -0.83
CA TRP A 6 7.70 -10.19 0.10
C TRP A 6 7.73 -9.29 1.35
N CYS A 7 6.98 -8.19 1.38
CA CYS A 7 6.95 -7.26 2.51
C CYS A 7 6.10 -7.80 3.67
N GLY A 8 6.75 -8.34 4.69
CA GLY A 8 6.10 -8.82 5.92
C GLY A 8 5.22 -7.77 6.61
N PRO A 9 5.71 -6.55 6.89
CA PRO A 9 4.91 -5.49 7.50
C PRO A 9 3.69 -5.07 6.66
N CYS A 10 3.81 -5.04 5.33
CA CYS A 10 2.70 -4.70 4.43
C CYS A 10 1.53 -5.70 4.55
N LYS A 11 1.84 -7.00 4.71
CA LYS A 11 0.81 -8.03 4.92
C LYS A 11 0.03 -7.84 6.22
N ALA A 12 0.67 -7.29 7.25
CA ALA A 12 -0.01 -6.96 8.51
C ALA A 12 -0.87 -5.70 8.39
N LEU A 13 -0.43 -4.70 7.61
CA LEU A 13 -1.14 -3.44 7.42
C LEU A 13 -2.38 -3.55 6.52
N GLY A 14 -2.32 -4.39 5.47
CA GLY A 14 -3.40 -4.53 4.47
C GLY A 14 -4.80 -4.75 5.07
N PRO A 15 -5.00 -5.75 5.95
CA PRO A 15 -6.31 -5.99 6.57
C PRO A 15 -6.83 -4.80 7.40
N VAL A 16 -5.93 -4.06 8.04
CA VAL A 16 -6.29 -2.87 8.83
C VAL A 16 -6.81 -1.76 7.92
N LEU A 17 -6.16 -1.53 6.78
CA LEU A 17 -6.61 -0.53 5.81
C LEU A 17 -7.95 -0.91 5.17
N GLU A 18 -8.17 -2.20 4.88
CA GLU A 18 -9.44 -2.72 4.36
C GLU A 18 -10.58 -2.51 5.38
N GLN A 19 -10.32 -2.73 6.67
CA GLN A 19 -11.31 -2.45 7.72
C GLN A 19 -11.65 -0.95 7.79
N VAL A 20 -10.64 -0.07 7.81
CA VAL A 20 -10.87 1.38 7.90
C VAL A 20 -11.62 1.91 6.68
N ALA A 21 -11.35 1.38 5.48
CA ALA A 21 -12.09 1.72 4.27
C ALA A 21 -13.56 1.28 4.30
N GLY A 22 -13.89 0.23 5.06
CA GLY A 22 -15.27 -0.19 5.30
C GLY A 22 -16.02 0.69 6.31
N GLU A 23 -15.29 1.32 7.25
CA GLU A 23 -15.86 2.14 8.32
C GLU A 23 -15.95 3.64 7.96
N ARG A 24 -15.21 4.08 6.94
CA ARG A 24 -15.09 5.49 6.54
C ARG A 24 -15.31 5.65 5.05
N GLU A 25 -15.82 6.81 4.65
CA GLU A 25 -15.96 7.16 3.23
C GLU A 25 -14.60 7.58 2.64
N ILE A 26 -13.67 6.63 2.59
CA ILE A 26 -12.32 6.80 2.02
C ILE A 26 -12.04 5.68 1.01
N THR A 27 -11.27 6.00 -0.02
CA THR A 27 -10.78 5.00 -0.98
C THR A 27 -9.33 4.65 -0.65
N VAL A 28 -9.04 3.37 -0.41
CA VAL A 28 -7.68 2.87 -0.25
C VAL A 28 -7.19 2.31 -1.59
N ALA A 29 -6.25 3.02 -2.21
CA ALA A 29 -5.54 2.53 -3.40
C ALA A 29 -4.31 1.71 -3.00
N LYS A 30 -4.22 0.50 -3.57
CA LYS A 30 -3.10 -0.43 -3.38
C LYS A 30 -2.21 -0.41 -4.62
N VAL A 31 -0.92 -0.15 -4.44
CA VAL A 31 0.08 -0.08 -5.50
C VAL A 31 1.18 -1.08 -5.19
N ASN A 32 1.33 -2.11 -6.02
CA ASN A 32 2.42 -3.06 -5.88
C ASN A 32 3.70 -2.47 -6.49
N THR A 33 4.71 -2.22 -5.65
CA THR A 33 5.96 -1.57 -6.09
C THR A 33 6.82 -2.46 -6.98
N ASP A 34 6.62 -3.78 -6.97
CA ASP A 34 7.33 -4.70 -7.87
C ASP A 34 6.85 -4.53 -9.33
N THR A 35 5.55 -4.28 -9.53
CA THR A 35 4.95 -4.15 -10.86
C THR A 35 4.76 -2.70 -11.29
N ASP A 36 4.69 -1.77 -10.35
CA ASP A 36 4.44 -0.35 -10.59
C ASP A 36 5.41 0.55 -9.79
N SER A 37 6.70 0.32 -10.03
CA SER A 37 7.79 1.08 -9.41
C SER A 37 7.80 2.56 -9.83
N MET A 38 7.23 2.87 -10.99
CA MET A 38 7.23 4.22 -11.56
C MET A 38 6.27 5.14 -10.79
N HIS A 39 5.05 4.70 -10.47
CA HIS A 39 4.14 5.51 -9.65
C HIS A 39 4.67 5.69 -8.22
N ALA A 40 5.30 4.66 -7.65
CA ALA A 40 5.98 4.75 -6.36
C ALA A 40 7.07 5.83 -6.37
N ALA A 41 7.94 5.84 -7.39
CA ALA A 41 8.98 6.85 -7.54
C ALA A 41 8.41 8.26 -7.75
N ARG A 42 7.39 8.41 -8.60
CA ARG A 42 6.73 9.71 -8.85
C ARG A 42 6.12 10.31 -7.58
N LEU A 43 5.62 9.47 -6.68
CA LEU A 43 5.02 9.87 -5.40
C LEU A 43 6.04 9.93 -4.25
N GLY A 44 7.33 9.75 -4.54
CA GLY A 44 8.41 9.91 -3.56
C GLY A 44 8.52 8.76 -2.56
N VAL A 45 7.97 7.59 -2.87
CA VAL A 45 8.05 6.38 -2.03
C VAL A 45 9.49 5.87 -2.03
N ARG A 46 10.11 5.82 -0.85
CA ARG A 46 11.51 5.37 -0.65
C ARG A 46 11.63 4.03 0.08
N GLY A 47 10.50 3.47 0.50
CA GLY A 47 10.41 2.22 1.23
C GLY A 47 8.94 1.84 1.38
N ILE A 48 8.69 0.58 1.71
CA ILE A 48 7.34 0.06 1.95
C ILE A 48 7.27 -0.59 3.34
N PRO A 49 6.10 -0.53 4.01
CA PRO A 49 4.84 0.08 3.57
C PRO A 49 4.87 1.62 3.52
N ALA A 50 4.12 2.22 2.57
CA ALA A 50 3.96 3.68 2.42
C ALA A 50 2.58 4.09 1.85
#